data_AF-A0A5A7NN87-F1
#
_entry.id   AF-A0A5A7NN87-F1
#
_cell.length_a   1.000
_cell.length_b   1.000
_cell.length_c   1.000
_cell.angle_alpha   90.00
_cell.angle_beta   90.00
_cell.angle_gamma   90.00
#
_symmetry.space_group_name_H-M   'P 1'
#
loop_
_entity.id
_entity.type
_entity.pdbx_description
1 polymer ?
#
loop_
_entity_poly.entity_id
_entity_poly.type
_entity_poly.pdbx_seq_one_letter_code
_entity_poly.pdbx_strand_id
1 'polypeptide(L)'
;MERLARTHGAFNLAAGLWPLLHYRSFAGVTGPKVDKWLVQTVAGLSMAIGYAMVRAGSSPEGMAAARRLGVGSALAFGAVDAAYGSKGRIRRVYLVDLAVELAWLAAWASVRREAKARRRSLASGSRRPT
;
A
#
# COMPACT_ATOMS: atom_id res chain seq x y z
N MET A 1 -1.58 -11.16 8.73
CA MET A 1 -0.70 -10.57 7.70
C MET A 1 -1.19 -10.90 6.31
N GLU A 2 -1.51 -12.15 5.98
CA GLU A 2 -1.94 -12.53 4.64
C GLU A 2 -3.16 -11.77 4.12
N ARG A 3 -4.23 -11.64 4.91
CA ARG A 3 -5.40 -10.84 4.52
C ARG A 3 -5.03 -9.38 4.22
N LEU A 4 -4.15 -8.78 5.03
CA LEU A 4 -3.68 -7.40 4.81
C LEU A 4 -2.89 -7.30 3.48
N ALA A 5 -1.98 -8.24 3.22
CA ALA A 5 -1.23 -8.30 1.97
C ALA A 5 -2.14 -8.43 0.75
N ARG A 6 -3.13 -9.34 0.79
CA ARG A 6 -4.09 -9.50 -0.30
C ARG A 6 -4.98 -8.28 -0.49
N THR A 7 -5.44 -7.64 0.60
CA THR A 7 -6.33 -6.48 0.51
C THR A 7 -5.61 -5.27 -0.05
N HIS A 8 -4.43 -4.93 0.48
CA HIS A 8 -3.61 -3.84 -0.06
C HIS A 8 -3.15 -4.17 -1.50
N GLY A 9 -2.76 -5.42 -1.77
CA GLY A 9 -2.40 -5.84 -3.13
C GLY A 9 -3.55 -5.70 -4.13
N ALA A 10 -4.76 -6.09 -3.74
CA ALA A 10 -5.97 -5.92 -4.56
C ALA A 10 -6.32 -4.44 -4.77
N PHE A 11 -6.13 -3.60 -3.74
CA PHE A 11 -6.28 -2.16 -3.85
C PHE A 11 -5.32 -1.58 -4.91
N ASN A 12 -4.03 -1.92 -4.86
CA ASN A 12 -3.05 -1.44 -5.85
C ASN A 12 -3.34 -1.96 -7.26
N LEU A 13 -3.80 -3.21 -7.40
CA LEU A 13 -4.25 -3.76 -8.68
C LEU A 13 -5.42 -2.94 -9.25
N ALA A 14 -6.46 -2.70 -8.45
CA ALA A 14 -7.64 -1.95 -8.89
C ALA A 14 -7.29 -0.50 -9.24
N ALA A 15 -6.49 0.15 -8.38
CA ALA A 15 -6.03 1.52 -8.58
C ALA A 15 -5.19 1.67 -9.86
N GLY A 16 -4.28 0.73 -10.12
CA GLY A 16 -3.49 0.72 -11.36
C GLY A 16 -4.30 0.33 -12.60
N LEU A 17 -5.25 -0.59 -12.49
CA LEU A 17 -6.05 -1.03 -13.65
C LEU A 17 -6.99 0.08 -14.16
N TRP A 18 -7.50 0.93 -13.27
CA TRP A 18 -8.48 1.97 -13.60
C TRP A 18 -8.03 2.97 -14.70
N PRO A 19 -6.87 3.66 -14.61
CA PRO A 19 -6.42 4.56 -15.66
C PRO A 19 -6.07 3.85 -16.98
N LEU A 20 -5.73 2.55 -16.94
CA LEU A 20 -5.45 1.75 -18.14
C LEU A 20 -6.73 1.39 -18.90
N LEU A 21 -7.78 0.99 -18.17
CA LEU A 21 -9.06 0.63 -18.77
C LEU A 21 -9.90 1.85 -19.15
N HIS A 22 -9.91 2.88 -18.31
CA HIS A 22 -10.81 4.03 -18.50
C HIS A 22 -10.20 5.35 -18.01
N TYR A 23 -9.18 5.83 -18.74
CA TYR A 23 -8.47 7.07 -18.45
C TYR A 23 -9.38 8.29 -18.20
N ARG A 24 -10.48 8.45 -18.96
CA ARG A 24 -11.42 9.58 -18.80
C ARG A 24 -12.11 9.59 -17.43
N SER A 25 -12.38 8.41 -16.87
CA SER A 25 -13.03 8.27 -15.56
C SER A 25 -12.01 8.56 -14.47
N PHE A 26 -10.81 8.00 -14.60
CA PHE A 26 -9.69 8.29 -13.72
C PHE A 26 -9.37 9.79 -13.67
N ALA A 27 -9.23 10.46 -14.82
CA ALA A 27 -8.97 11.89 -14.88
C ALA A 27 -10.18 12.74 -14.43
N GLY A 28 -11.40 12.23 -14.59
CA GLY A 28 -12.61 12.87 -14.06
C GLY A 28 -12.62 12.94 -12.53
N VAL A 29 -12.08 11.92 -11.85
CA VAL A 29 -11.98 11.88 -10.38
C VAL A 29 -10.70 12.54 -9.88
N THR A 30 -9.56 12.22 -10.47
CA THR A 30 -8.23 12.67 -9.99
C THR A 30 -7.75 13.99 -10.59
N GLY A 31 -8.58 14.57 -11.46
CA GLY A 31 -8.28 15.76 -12.24
C GLY A 31 -7.38 15.49 -13.45
N PRO A 32 -7.24 16.49 -14.34
CA PRO A 32 -6.44 16.36 -15.54
C PRO A 32 -4.97 16.12 -15.22
N LYS A 33 -4.36 15.16 -15.91
CA LYS A 33 -2.92 14.86 -15.82
C LYS A 33 -2.25 15.31 -17.11
N VAL A 34 -1.13 16.01 -16.97
CA VAL A 34 -0.33 16.54 -18.09
C VAL A 34 0.22 15.38 -18.92
N ASP A 35 0.88 14.44 -18.24
CA ASP A 35 1.58 13.33 -18.87
C ASP A 35 0.79 12.03 -18.74
N LYS A 36 0.04 11.68 -19.78
CA LYS A 36 -0.71 10.40 -19.82
C LYS A 36 0.21 9.18 -19.72
N TRP A 37 1.38 9.23 -20.36
CA TRP A 37 2.35 8.13 -20.34
C TRP A 37 2.84 7.85 -18.91
N LEU A 38 3.06 8.89 -18.11
CA LEU A 38 3.49 8.75 -16.72
C LEU A 38 2.42 8.06 -15.88
N VAL A 39 1.15 8.42 -16.09
CA VAL A 39 0.01 7.74 -15.43
C VAL A 39 -0.01 6.26 -15.78
N GLN A 40 0.19 5.91 -17.06
CA GLN A 40 0.21 4.51 -17.50
C GLN A 40 1.39 3.73 -16.90
N THR A 41 2.56 4.35 -16.80
CA THR A 41 3.74 3.75 -16.16
C THR A 41 3.51 3.50 -14.68
N VAL A 42 3.02 4.50 -13.94
CA VAL A 42 2.73 4.35 -12.49
C VAL A 42 1.62 3.32 -12.26
N ALA A 43 0.60 3.31 -13.13
CA ALA A 43 -0.46 2.32 -13.13
C ALA A 43 0.08 0.89 -13.31
N GLY A 44 0.96 0.67 -14.28
CA GLY A 44 1.61 -0.63 -14.50
C GLY A 44 2.48 -1.07 -13.31
N LEU A 45 3.23 -0.14 -12.71
CA LEU A 45 4.01 -0.41 -11.50
C LEU A 45 3.11 -0.77 -10.31
N SER A 46 2.03 -0.02 -10.09
CA SER A 46 1.06 -0.30 -9.03
C SER A 46 0.40 -1.68 -9.21
N MET A 47 0.03 -2.03 -10.45
CA MET A 47 -0.47 -3.37 -10.77
C MET A 47 0.56 -4.47 -10.50
N ALA A 48 1.83 -4.27 -10.89
CA ALA A 48 2.88 -5.26 -10.65
C ALA A 48 3.13 -5.49 -9.14
N ILE A 49 3.14 -4.40 -8.36
CA ILE A 49 3.24 -4.45 -6.89
C ILE A 49 2.04 -5.20 -6.31
N GLY A 50 0.83 -4.83 -6.72
CA GLY A 50 -0.40 -5.45 -6.23
C GLY A 50 -0.49 -6.93 -6.57
N TYR A 51 -0.12 -7.30 -7.80
CA TYR A 51 -0.04 -8.69 -8.25
C TYR A 51 0.93 -9.49 -7.38
N ALA A 52 2.14 -8.99 -7.18
CA ALA A 52 3.15 -9.66 -6.34
C ALA A 52 2.66 -9.84 -4.90
N MET A 53 1.97 -8.85 -4.32
CA MET A 53 1.41 -8.94 -2.96
C MET A 53 0.28 -9.97 -2.85
N VAL A 54 -0.62 -10.04 -3.84
CA VAL A 54 -1.68 -11.06 -3.88
C VAL A 54 -1.10 -12.46 -4.04
N ARG A 55 -0.01 -12.60 -4.80
CA ARG A 55 0.65 -13.87 -5.10
C ARG A 55 1.72 -14.31 -4.09
N ALA A 56 2.02 -13.50 -3.09
CA ALA A 56 3.12 -13.71 -2.16
C ALA A 56 3.06 -15.04 -1.37
N GLY A 57 1.89 -15.69 -1.30
CA GLY A 57 1.69 -16.92 -0.54
C GLY A 57 1.77 -16.70 0.98
N SER A 58 1.60 -17.77 1.75
CA SER A 58 1.54 -17.71 3.22
C SER A 58 2.89 -17.97 3.90
N SER A 59 3.97 -18.19 3.13
CA SER A 59 5.30 -18.41 3.70
C SER A 59 5.85 -17.17 4.41
N PRO A 60 6.73 -17.33 5.41
CA PRO A 60 7.38 -16.19 6.08
C PRO A 60 8.11 -15.25 5.11
N GLU A 61 8.81 -15.80 4.13
CA GLU A 61 9.57 -15.06 3.11
C GLU A 61 8.63 -14.29 2.19
N GLY A 62 7.57 -14.94 1.72
CA GLY A 62 6.52 -14.35 0.89
C GLY A 62 5.85 -13.18 1.62
N MET A 63 5.47 -13.39 2.88
CA MET A 63 4.85 -12.35 3.68
C MET A 63 5.79 -11.17 3.96
N ALA A 64 7.09 -11.44 4.16
CA ALA A 64 8.10 -10.40 4.29
C ALA A 64 8.26 -9.57 3.01
N ALA A 65 8.24 -10.23 1.83
CA ALA A 65 8.26 -9.55 0.54
C ALA A 65 7.02 -8.69 0.31
N ALA A 66 5.81 -9.24 0.55
CA ALA A 66 4.56 -8.50 0.44
C ALA A 66 4.53 -7.27 1.36
N ARG A 67 5.07 -7.40 2.57
CA ARG A 67 5.19 -6.26 3.48
C ARG A 67 6.17 -5.20 2.96
N ARG A 68 7.34 -5.58 2.44
CA ARG A 68 8.30 -4.62 1.88
C ARG A 68 7.67 -3.84 0.72
N LEU A 69 6.96 -4.54 -0.16
CA LEU A 69 6.21 -3.94 -1.26
C LEU A 69 5.11 -3.02 -0.75
N GLY A 70 4.27 -3.47 0.18
CA GLY A 70 3.16 -2.68 0.73
C GLY A 70 3.61 -1.44 1.50
N VAL A 71 4.67 -1.54 2.30
CA VAL A 71 5.22 -0.36 3.01
C VAL A 71 5.93 0.57 2.05
N GLY A 72 6.73 0.04 1.11
CA GLY A 72 7.49 0.84 0.16
C GLY A 72 6.60 1.61 -0.81
N SER A 73 5.56 0.97 -1.35
CA SER A 73 4.57 1.62 -2.20
C SER A 73 3.79 2.70 -1.46
N ALA A 74 3.27 2.40 -0.27
CA ALA A 74 2.51 3.40 0.49
C ALA A 74 3.35 4.61 0.92
N LEU A 75 4.64 4.40 1.24
CA LEU A 75 5.56 5.51 1.48
C LEU A 75 5.81 6.33 0.22
N ALA A 76 6.01 5.68 -0.93
CA ALA A 76 6.28 6.37 -2.19
C ALA A 76 5.07 7.20 -2.65
N PHE A 77 3.88 6.60 -2.69
CA PHE A 77 2.64 7.27 -3.07
C PHE A 77 2.28 8.37 -2.07
N GLY A 78 2.29 8.06 -0.77
CA GLY A 78 2.02 9.05 0.27
C GLY A 78 3.01 10.23 0.28
N ALA A 79 4.29 10.02 -0.04
CA ALA A 79 5.26 11.11 -0.15
C ALA A 79 4.92 12.05 -1.32
N VAL A 80 4.53 11.50 -2.47
CA VAL A 80 4.05 12.28 -3.62
C VAL A 80 2.78 13.04 -3.23
N ASP A 81 1.83 12.39 -2.57
CA ASP A 81 0.57 13.01 -2.17
C ASP A 81 0.75 14.12 -1.14
N ALA A 82 1.67 13.97 -0.19
CA ALA A 82 2.01 15.02 0.76
C ALA A 82 2.70 16.21 0.06
N ALA A 83 3.63 15.94 -0.85
CA ALA A 83 4.38 16.97 -1.58
C ALA A 83 3.47 17.82 -2.49
N TYR A 84 2.55 17.18 -3.21
CA TYR A 84 1.68 17.85 -4.19
C TYR A 84 0.29 18.19 -3.64
N GLY A 85 -0.21 17.48 -2.65
CA GLY A 85 -1.52 17.74 -2.04
C GLY A 85 -1.60 19.08 -1.33
N SER A 86 -0.47 19.64 -0.89
CA SER A 86 -0.41 20.98 -0.28
C SER A 86 -0.48 22.14 -1.29
N LYS A 87 -0.31 21.87 -2.59
CA LYS A 87 -0.17 22.89 -3.64
C LYS A 87 -1.14 22.65 -4.79
N GLY A 88 -2.30 23.31 -4.79
CA GLY A 88 -3.13 23.47 -6.00
C GLY A 88 -4.64 23.16 -5.88
N ARG A 89 -5.33 23.25 -7.02
CA ARG A 89 -6.80 23.18 -7.17
C ARG A 89 -7.40 21.79 -6.88
N ILE A 90 -6.60 20.72 -6.97
CA ILE A 90 -7.05 19.31 -6.83
C ILE A 90 -6.76 18.74 -5.42
N ARG A 91 -6.43 19.60 -4.45
CA ARG A 91 -5.98 19.26 -3.09
C ARG A 91 -6.77 18.14 -2.41
N ARG A 92 -8.10 18.08 -2.59
CA ARG A 92 -8.96 17.12 -1.88
C ARG A 92 -8.63 15.66 -2.21
N VAL A 93 -8.41 15.35 -3.49
CA VAL A 93 -8.14 13.97 -3.92
C VAL A 93 -6.79 13.50 -3.38
N TYR A 94 -5.76 14.32 -3.51
CA TYR A 94 -4.44 14.02 -2.96
C TYR A 94 -4.44 13.83 -1.44
N LEU A 95 -5.25 14.60 -0.70
CA LEU A 95 -5.37 14.40 0.76
C LEU A 95 -6.10 13.11 1.13
N VAL A 96 -7.12 12.72 0.35
CA VAL A 96 -7.80 11.44 0.54
C VAL A 96 -6.83 10.29 0.25
N ASP A 97 -6.07 10.38 -0.84
CA ASP A 97 -5.08 9.37 -1.21
C ASP A 97 -3.99 9.25 -0.14
N LEU A 98 -3.45 10.39 0.31
CA LEU A 98 -2.52 10.43 1.45
C LEU A 98 -3.10 9.76 2.70
N ALA A 99 -4.37 10.01 3.02
CA ALA A 99 -5.02 9.39 4.17
C ALA A 99 -5.14 7.86 4.01
N VAL A 100 -5.44 7.38 2.80
CA VAL A 100 -5.45 5.95 2.47
C VAL A 100 -4.05 5.35 2.64
N GLU A 101 -3.01 6.00 2.14
CA GLU A 101 -1.64 5.51 2.27
C GLU A 101 -1.17 5.47 3.74
N LEU A 102 -1.51 6.49 4.52
CA LEU A 102 -1.26 6.49 5.96
C LEU A 102 -2.02 5.37 6.68
N ALA A 103 -3.25 5.06 6.27
CA ALA A 103 -4.02 3.94 6.82
C ALA A 103 -3.35 2.59 6.52
N TRP A 104 -2.82 2.40 5.31
CA TRP A 104 -2.05 1.20 4.98
C TRP A 104 -0.79 1.06 5.83
N LEU A 105 -0.04 2.15 6.00
CA LEU A 105 1.16 2.17 6.85
C LEU A 105 0.82 1.83 8.31
N ALA A 106 -0.27 2.40 8.83
CA ALA A 106 -0.76 2.11 10.18
C ALA A 106 -1.14 0.63 10.34
N ALA A 107 -1.84 0.05 9.36
CA ALA A 107 -2.21 -1.37 9.35
C ALA A 107 -0.98 -2.29 9.31
N TRP A 108 0.04 -1.96 8.52
CA TRP A 108 1.30 -2.72 8.52
C TRP A 108 2.06 -2.61 9.85
N ALA A 109 2.00 -1.45 10.50
CA ALA A 109 2.62 -1.22 11.80
C ALA A 109 1.92 -1.96 12.95
N SER A 110 0.58 -2.04 12.96
CA SER A 110 -0.18 -2.77 13.99
C SER A 110 0.14 -4.25 13.99
N VAL A 111 0.05 -4.91 12.81
CA VAL A 111 0.29 -6.34 12.68
C VAL A 111 1.74 -6.72 13.07
N ARG A 112 2.71 -5.83 12.82
CA ARG A 112 4.10 -6.02 13.27
C ARG A 112 4.24 -5.94 14.79
N ARG A 113 3.56 -4.99 15.43
CA ARG A 113 3.57 -4.81 16.89
C ARG A 113 2.99 -6.04 17.58
N GLU A 114 1.85 -6.53 17.09
CA GLU A 114 1.20 -7.75 17.59
C GLU A 114 2.12 -8.98 17.48
N ALA A 115 2.76 -9.18 16.33
CA ALA A 115 3.69 -10.29 16.14
C ALA A 115 4.90 -10.21 17.09
N LYS A 116 5.44 -9.01 17.34
CA LYS A 116 6.54 -8.79 18.30
C LYS A 116 6.09 -9.05 19.74
N ALA A 117 4.89 -8.61 20.12
CA ALA A 117 4.34 -8.83 21.46
C ALA A 117 4.12 -10.32 21.74
N ARG A 118 3.53 -11.06 20.80
CA ARG A 118 3.33 -12.53 20.91
C ARG A 118 4.65 -13.30 21.04
N ARG A 119 5.69 -12.91 20.29
CA ARG A 119 7.02 -13.52 20.42
C ARG A 119 7.64 -13.27 21.80
N ARG A 120 7.47 -12.06 22.35
CA ARG A 120 7.98 -11.71 23.68
C ARG A 120 7.27 -12.50 24.79
N SER A 121 5.95 -12.66 24.73
CA SER A 121 5.19 -13.41 25.74
C SER A 121 5.56 -14.89 25.77
N LEU A 122 5.82 -15.50 24.60
CA LEU A 122 6.29 -16.89 24.51
C LEU A 122 7.68 -17.05 25.12
N ALA A 123 8.59 -16.11 24.87
CA ALA A 123 9.95 -16.14 25.42
C ALA A 123 10.01 -15.87 26.93
N SER A 124 9.04 -15.13 27.50
CA SER A 124 8.93 -14.94 28.96
C SER A 124 8.25 -16.11 29.67
N GLY A 125 7.32 -16.80 29.00
CA GLY A 125 6.63 -17.98 29.55
C GLY A 125 7.55 -19.20 29.71
N SER A 126 8.61 -19.32 28.90
CA SER A 126 9.60 -20.40 29.01
C SER A 126 10.66 -20.17 30.10
N ARG A 127 10.61 -19.04 30.84
CA ARG A 127 11.54 -18.71 31.94
C ARG A 127 10.90 -18.83 33.32
N ARG A 128 10.01 -19.80 33.56
CA ARG A 128 9.69 -20.22 34.94
C ARG A 128 10.64 -21.37 35.33
N PRO A 129 11.67 -21.13 36.15
CA PRO A 129 12.37 -22.21 36.82
C PRO A 129 11.45 -22.79 37.90
N THR A 130 11.47 -24.12 37.99
CA THR A 130 11.01 -24.91 39.15
C THR A 130 11.77 -24.54 40.41
#